data_AF-A0AAD2PPP7-F1
#
_entry.id   AF-A0AAD2PPP7-F1
#
_cell.length_a   1.000
_cell.length_b   1.000
_cell.length_c   1.000
_cell.angle_alpha   90.00
_cell.angle_beta   90.00
_cell.angle_gamma   90.00
#
_symmetry.space_group_name_H-M   'P 1'
#
loop_
_entity.id
_entity.type
_entity.pdbx_description
1 polymer ?
#
loop_
_entity_poly.entity_id
_entity_poly.type
_entity_poly.pdbx_seq_one_letter_code
_entity_poly.pdbx_strand_id
1 'polypeptide(L)'
;MKFVNCLSAVALLVAGATFQAQAAGSDSANIDFSGNITSSTCDVSIDGISASKEVKLPDITVPAMQAAVSSPAMKTKFQITVKNCATEPAGGKVKGQFSTTGNYNSTSKALLNAAAGDKDAGFQVEDTATSTIIDFTSATPQSEATYDTTNGAVFNYTVGYIYSGSGTPTVGVVKANTTFVTTYP
;
A
#
# COMPACT_ATOMS: atom_id res chain seq x y z
N MET A 1 73.50 -81.07 13.39
CA MET A 1 72.73 -80.51 12.26
C MET A 1 71.60 -79.67 12.81
N LYS A 2 71.47 -78.45 12.28
CA LYS A 2 70.26 -77.58 12.25
C LYS A 2 69.71 -77.04 13.58
N PHE A 3 69.89 -75.74 13.83
CA PHE A 3 69.04 -74.59 13.42
C PHE A 3 67.68 -74.70 14.18
N VAL A 4 67.08 -73.72 14.87
CA VAL A 4 67.18 -72.26 14.91
C VAL A 4 66.25 -71.75 16.03
N ASN A 5 66.63 -70.65 16.68
CA ASN A 5 65.78 -69.83 17.56
C ASN A 5 64.50 -69.35 16.86
N CYS A 6 63.37 -69.29 17.56
CA CYS A 6 62.36 -68.28 17.21
C CYS A 6 61.65 -67.74 18.45
N LEU A 7 61.69 -66.41 18.53
CA LEU A 7 61.02 -65.50 19.45
C LEU A 7 59.49 -65.66 19.47
N SER A 8 58.91 -65.46 20.64
CA SER A 8 57.68 -64.70 20.95
C SER A 8 57.23 -65.06 22.38
N ALA A 9 56.61 -64.25 23.23
CA ALA A 9 56.20 -62.85 23.31
C ALA A 9 55.48 -62.66 24.67
N VAL A 10 55.15 -61.41 25.06
CA VAL A 10 54.07 -61.00 26.02
C VAL A 10 54.40 -61.24 27.52
N ALA A 11 54.19 -60.35 28.51
CA ALA A 11 53.03 -59.55 28.93
C ALA A 11 53.50 -58.43 29.92
N LEU A 12 53.12 -57.14 29.79
CA LEU A 12 51.90 -56.47 30.27
C LEU A 12 51.74 -56.35 31.80
N LEU A 13 51.69 -55.09 32.32
CA LEU A 13 50.67 -54.47 33.22
C LEU A 13 51.29 -53.30 34.03
N VAL A 14 51.04 -52.03 33.69
CA VAL A 14 49.91 -51.11 34.06
C VAL A 14 50.06 -50.41 35.42
N ALA A 15 50.28 -49.09 35.35
CA ALA A 15 49.82 -48.04 36.27
C ALA A 15 50.03 -46.72 35.50
N GLY A 16 49.11 -45.78 35.32
CA GLY A 16 47.96 -45.32 36.08
C GLY A 16 47.99 -43.78 35.99
N ALA A 17 46.81 -43.14 35.92
CA ALA A 17 46.58 -41.69 35.83
C ALA A 17 46.89 -41.04 34.46
N THR A 18 46.03 -40.24 33.84
CA THR A 18 44.70 -39.70 34.16
C THR A 18 44.07 -39.33 32.83
N PHE A 19 42.78 -39.60 32.69
CA PHE A 19 41.95 -39.09 31.61
C PHE A 19 42.00 -37.55 31.62
N GLN A 20 42.61 -36.95 30.59
CA GLN A 20 42.23 -35.62 30.15
C GLN A 20 41.60 -35.82 28.78
N ALA A 21 40.29 -36.10 28.79
CA ALA A 21 39.49 -35.92 27.59
C ALA A 21 39.66 -34.45 27.19
N GLN A 22 40.50 -34.18 26.19
CA GLN A 22 40.46 -32.90 25.51
C GLN A 22 39.06 -32.84 24.89
N ALA A 23 38.15 -32.16 25.59
CA ALA A 23 36.87 -31.79 25.06
C ALA A 23 37.15 -31.15 23.71
N ALA A 24 36.77 -31.82 22.62
CA ALA A 24 36.70 -31.18 21.33
C ALA A 24 35.72 -30.03 21.53
N GLY A 25 36.26 -28.81 21.62
CA GLY A 25 35.47 -27.61 21.84
C GLY A 25 34.43 -27.55 20.74
N SER A 26 33.16 -27.62 21.11
CA SER A 26 32.09 -27.28 20.18
C SER A 26 32.02 -25.76 20.14
N ASP A 27 32.39 -25.16 19.01
CA ASP A 27 32.13 -23.75 18.78
C ASP A 27 30.61 -23.57 18.62
N SER A 28 29.99 -22.86 19.56
CA SER A 28 28.57 -22.54 19.51
C SER A 28 28.39 -21.04 19.32
N ALA A 29 27.60 -20.65 18.31
CA ALA A 29 27.12 -19.29 18.17
C ALA A 29 25.64 -19.24 18.57
N ASN A 30 25.27 -18.29 19.41
CA ASN A 30 23.87 -17.92 19.59
C ASN A 30 23.44 -17.07 18.40
N ILE A 31 22.37 -17.48 17.71
CA ILE A 31 21.80 -16.73 16.59
C ILE A 31 20.40 -16.29 17.00
N ASP A 32 20.24 -15.00 17.23
CA ASP A 32 18.95 -14.40 17.54
C ASP A 32 18.27 -13.97 16.23
N PHE A 33 17.04 -14.42 16.03
CA PHE A 33 16.17 -13.95 14.95
C PHE A 33 15.23 -12.89 15.51
N SER A 34 15.22 -11.71 14.89
CA SER A 34 14.23 -10.67 15.16
C SER A 34 13.54 -10.27 13.86
N GLY A 35 12.24 -10.05 13.92
CA GLY A 35 11.42 -9.64 12.79
C GLY A 35 10.13 -9.01 13.30
N ASN A 36 9.63 -8.01 12.58
CA ASN A 36 8.34 -7.39 12.86
C ASN A 36 7.27 -8.00 11.96
N ILE A 37 6.18 -8.49 12.56
CA ILE A 37 4.94 -8.78 11.83
C ILE A 37 4.16 -7.47 11.78
N THR A 38 3.93 -6.92 10.58
CA THR A 38 3.06 -5.74 10.43
C THR A 38 1.71 -6.19 9.88
N SER A 39 0.66 -6.05 10.68
CA SER A 39 -0.69 -5.96 10.16
C SER A 39 -0.89 -4.56 9.57
N SER A 40 -1.87 -4.37 8.67
CA SER A 40 -2.36 -3.02 8.37
C SER A 40 -2.58 -2.28 9.69
N THR A 41 -1.95 -1.12 9.85
CA THR A 41 -1.94 -0.40 11.13
C THR A 41 -3.32 0.07 11.53
N CYS A 42 -4.23 0.21 10.55
CA CYS A 42 -5.62 0.66 10.69
C CYS A 42 -6.50 -0.01 9.63
N ASP A 43 -7.80 -0.10 9.90
CA ASP A 43 -8.83 -0.46 8.93
C ASP A 43 -9.13 0.73 8.02
N VAL A 44 -9.16 0.49 6.71
CA VAL A 44 -9.55 1.49 5.71
C VAL A 44 -10.89 1.10 5.10
N SER A 45 -11.81 2.06 5.00
CA SER A 45 -13.12 1.86 4.36
C SER A 45 -13.51 3.06 3.51
N ILE A 46 -14.19 2.78 2.41
CA ILE A 46 -14.82 3.79 1.54
C ILE A 46 -16.32 3.77 1.83
N ASP A 47 -16.86 4.91 2.26
CA ASP A 47 -18.24 5.09 2.72
C ASP A 47 -18.66 4.06 3.79
N GLY A 48 -17.72 3.60 4.62
CA GLY A 48 -17.95 2.63 5.69
C GLY A 48 -18.22 1.19 5.24
N ILE A 49 -18.00 0.87 3.96
CA ILE A 49 -18.32 -0.47 3.40
C ILE A 49 -17.07 -1.37 3.35
N SER A 50 -16.07 -0.96 2.56
CA SER A 50 -14.90 -1.80 2.26
C SER A 50 -13.73 -0.94 1.82
N ALA A 51 -12.51 -1.48 1.90
CA ALA A 51 -11.30 -0.82 1.39
C ALA A 51 -11.28 -0.66 -0.15
N SER A 52 -12.18 -1.35 -0.85
CA SER A 52 -12.34 -1.25 -2.31
C SER A 52 -13.82 -1.12 -2.66
N LYS A 53 -14.17 -0.05 -3.38
CA LYS A 53 -15.54 0.29 -3.77
C LYS A 53 -15.52 1.06 -5.08
N GLU A 54 -16.49 0.79 -5.94
CA GLU A 54 -16.79 1.65 -7.09
C GLU A 54 -17.67 2.83 -6.63
N VAL A 55 -17.18 4.06 -6.76
CA VAL A 55 -17.97 5.27 -6.54
C VAL A 55 -18.73 5.59 -7.83
N LYS A 56 -20.02 5.24 -7.86
CA LYS A 56 -20.87 5.44 -9.04
C LYS A 56 -21.37 6.89 -9.11
N LEU A 57 -21.13 7.55 -10.24
CA LEU A 57 -21.71 8.86 -10.55
C LEU A 57 -23.04 8.67 -11.31
N PRO A 58 -23.96 9.65 -11.26
CA PRO A 58 -25.12 9.65 -12.14
C PRO A 58 -24.70 9.76 -13.61
N ASP A 59 -25.56 9.28 -14.51
CA ASP A 59 -25.30 9.37 -15.94
C ASP A 59 -25.16 10.84 -16.39
N ILE A 60 -24.23 11.08 -17.32
CA ILE A 60 -23.95 12.39 -17.89
C ILE A 60 -24.29 12.41 -19.38
N THR A 61 -24.90 13.49 -19.85
CA THR A 61 -25.22 13.67 -21.26
C THR A 61 -24.01 14.20 -22.04
N VAL A 62 -23.95 13.95 -23.35
CA VAL A 62 -22.86 14.47 -24.20
C VAL A 62 -22.69 16.00 -24.08
N PRO A 63 -23.75 16.84 -24.12
CA PRO A 63 -23.59 18.28 -23.95
C PRO A 63 -23.06 18.67 -22.56
N ALA A 64 -23.50 18.00 -21.50
CA ALA A 64 -23.02 18.26 -20.15
C ALA A 64 -21.55 17.85 -19.97
N MET A 65 -21.14 16.72 -20.56
CA MET A 65 -19.73 16.31 -20.60
C MET A 65 -18.89 17.31 -21.37
N GLN A 66 -19.35 17.74 -22.56
CA GLN A 66 -18.63 18.71 -23.39
C GLN A 66 -18.43 20.06 -22.70
N ALA A 67 -19.37 20.46 -21.85
CA ALA A 67 -19.26 21.69 -21.05
C ALA A 67 -18.33 21.54 -19.82
N ALA A 68 -18.05 20.32 -19.36
CA ALA A 68 -17.28 20.03 -18.15
C ALA A 68 -15.76 20.12 -18.39
N VAL A 69 -15.27 21.22 -18.97
CA VAL A 69 -13.85 21.40 -19.30
C VAL A 69 -13.05 22.10 -18.20
N SER A 70 -13.69 22.98 -17.43
CA SER A 70 -13.04 23.77 -16.38
C SER A 70 -13.53 23.42 -14.96
N SER A 71 -14.70 22.80 -14.85
CA SER A 71 -15.27 22.38 -13.58
C SER A 71 -15.94 21.02 -13.74
N PRO A 72 -15.73 20.09 -12.78
CA PRO A 72 -16.30 18.77 -12.90
C PRO A 72 -17.82 18.78 -12.71
N ALA A 73 -18.52 18.03 -13.57
CA ALA A 73 -19.97 17.87 -13.57
C ALA A 73 -20.40 16.59 -12.83
N MET A 74 -21.70 16.51 -12.49
CA MET A 74 -22.32 15.35 -11.82
C MET A 74 -21.53 14.87 -10.59
N LYS A 75 -21.14 15.83 -9.75
CA LYS A 75 -20.31 15.59 -8.57
C LYS A 75 -20.98 14.59 -7.60
N THR A 76 -20.25 13.56 -7.20
CA THR A 76 -20.61 12.61 -6.15
C THR A 76 -19.62 12.71 -5.00
N LYS A 77 -20.13 12.81 -3.77
CA LYS A 77 -19.30 12.77 -2.57
C LYS A 77 -18.97 11.34 -2.20
N PHE A 78 -17.78 11.12 -1.69
CA PHE A 78 -17.39 9.87 -1.05
C PHE A 78 -16.42 10.17 0.08
N GLN A 79 -16.38 9.26 1.04
CA GLN A 79 -15.55 9.36 2.22
C GLN A 79 -14.59 8.18 2.30
N ILE A 80 -13.35 8.44 2.69
CA ILE A 80 -12.41 7.39 3.13
C ILE A 80 -12.20 7.55 4.62
N THR A 81 -12.42 6.47 5.36
CA THR A 81 -12.27 6.44 6.82
C THR A 81 -11.18 5.44 7.19
N VAL A 82 -10.25 5.91 8.02
CA VAL A 82 -9.13 5.14 8.56
C VAL A 82 -9.34 5.02 10.07
N LYS A 83 -9.62 3.82 10.57
CA LYS A 83 -10.05 3.60 11.96
C LYS A 83 -9.44 2.33 12.55
N ASN A 84 -9.68 2.08 13.84
CA ASN A 84 -9.27 0.87 14.56
C ASN A 84 -7.77 0.66 14.46
N CYS A 85 -7.00 1.74 14.56
CA CYS A 85 -5.56 1.63 14.50
C CYS A 85 -5.04 0.87 15.72
N ALA A 86 -4.14 -0.10 15.51
CA ALA A 86 -3.56 -0.88 16.60
C ALA A 86 -2.79 0.01 17.60
N THR A 87 -2.16 1.06 17.07
CA THR A 87 -1.58 2.16 17.84
C THR A 87 -2.10 3.47 17.26
N GLU A 88 -2.40 4.44 18.12
CA GLU A 88 -2.77 5.77 17.66
C GLU A 88 -1.63 6.37 16.80
N PRO A 89 -1.93 6.95 15.62
CA PRO A 89 -0.93 7.58 14.78
C PRO A 89 -0.15 8.65 15.57
N ALA A 90 1.17 8.65 15.46
CA ALA A 90 1.97 9.65 16.16
C ALA A 90 1.58 11.06 15.66
N GLY A 91 1.44 12.00 16.59
CA GLY A 91 0.93 13.34 16.28
C GLY A 91 -0.57 13.41 15.97
N GLY A 92 -1.32 12.29 16.08
CA GLY A 92 -2.77 12.26 15.91
C GLY A 92 -3.24 12.64 14.51
N LYS A 93 -2.41 12.44 13.48
CA LYS A 93 -2.73 12.72 12.07
C LYS A 93 -2.53 11.50 11.21
N VAL A 94 -3.35 11.39 10.16
CA VAL A 94 -3.16 10.43 9.06
C VAL A 94 -3.07 11.23 7.77
N LYS A 95 -2.10 10.90 6.93
CA LYS A 95 -1.93 11.51 5.61
C LYS A 95 -2.42 10.58 4.52
N GLY A 96 -3.12 11.13 3.54
CA GLY A 96 -3.70 10.41 2.41
C GLY A 96 -3.04 10.79 1.10
N GLN A 97 -2.78 9.80 0.25
CA GLN A 97 -2.22 9.99 -1.08
C GLN A 97 -2.98 9.16 -2.11
N PHE A 98 -3.51 9.82 -3.13
CA PHE A 98 -3.98 9.13 -4.32
C PHE A 98 -2.84 8.93 -5.31
N SER A 99 -2.86 7.81 -6.00
CA SER A 99 -1.98 7.52 -7.13
C SER A 99 -2.71 6.78 -8.23
N THR A 100 -2.20 6.84 -9.44
CA THR A 100 -2.74 6.06 -10.56
C THR A 100 -1.63 5.45 -11.39
N THR A 101 -1.91 4.28 -11.97
CA THR A 101 -1.14 3.68 -13.06
C THR A 101 -1.87 3.81 -14.40
N GLY A 102 -3.06 4.42 -14.40
CA GLY A 102 -3.88 4.64 -15.58
C GLY A 102 -3.51 5.91 -16.34
N ASN A 103 -4.30 6.22 -17.37
CA ASN A 103 -4.13 7.42 -18.16
C ASN A 103 -4.51 8.66 -17.33
N TYR A 104 -3.67 9.69 -17.36
CA TYR A 104 -3.88 10.92 -16.63
C TYR A 104 -3.57 12.13 -17.51
N ASN A 105 -4.44 13.13 -17.47
CA ASN A 105 -4.19 14.42 -18.08
C ASN A 105 -3.75 15.42 -17.00
N SER A 106 -2.51 15.89 -17.07
CA SER A 106 -1.93 16.80 -16.07
C SER A 106 -2.47 18.22 -16.13
N THR A 107 -3.01 18.66 -17.28
CA THR A 107 -3.60 19.99 -17.45
C THR A 107 -4.95 20.08 -16.76
N SER A 108 -5.84 19.12 -16.98
CA SER A 108 -7.16 19.05 -16.35
C SER A 108 -7.15 18.32 -15.00
N LYS A 109 -6.01 17.73 -14.61
CA LYS A 109 -5.88 16.82 -13.46
C LYS A 109 -6.91 15.67 -13.49
N ALA A 110 -7.17 15.16 -14.68
CA ALA A 110 -8.18 14.14 -14.93
C ALA A 110 -7.60 12.72 -14.95
N LEU A 111 -8.20 11.80 -14.21
CA LEU A 111 -8.08 10.37 -14.47
C LEU A 111 -8.91 10.03 -15.71
N LEU A 112 -8.22 9.76 -16.81
CA LEU A 112 -8.86 9.53 -18.11
C LEU A 112 -9.45 8.13 -18.21
N ASN A 113 -10.45 8.00 -19.07
CA ASN A 113 -11.19 6.77 -19.28
C ASN A 113 -10.30 5.61 -19.76
N ALA A 114 -10.31 4.51 -19.02
CA ALA A 114 -9.69 3.25 -19.39
C ALA A 114 -10.66 2.31 -20.16
N ALA A 115 -11.97 2.53 -20.08
CA ALA A 115 -12.98 1.73 -20.78
C ALA A 115 -13.09 2.09 -22.28
N ALA A 116 -14.00 1.42 -23.01
CA ALA A 116 -14.14 1.56 -24.46
C ALA A 116 -14.81 2.87 -24.93
N GLY A 117 -15.40 3.66 -24.03
CA GLY A 117 -15.99 4.96 -24.36
C GLY A 117 -14.95 6.04 -24.67
N ASP A 118 -15.39 7.30 -24.69
CA ASP A 118 -14.54 8.44 -24.98
C ASP A 118 -13.29 8.48 -24.08
N LYS A 119 -12.11 8.63 -24.68
CA LYS A 119 -10.81 8.60 -23.98
C LYS A 119 -10.42 9.93 -23.35
N ASP A 120 -11.06 11.01 -23.78
CA ASP A 120 -10.84 12.35 -23.23
C ASP A 120 -11.81 12.66 -22.08
N ALA A 121 -12.86 11.86 -21.93
CA ALA A 121 -13.67 11.84 -20.71
C ALA A 121 -12.88 11.26 -19.54
N GLY A 122 -13.07 11.81 -18.36
CA GLY A 122 -12.40 11.34 -17.16
C GLY A 122 -13.06 11.84 -15.88
N PHE A 123 -12.33 11.66 -14.79
CA PHE A 123 -12.77 12.05 -13.45
C PHE A 123 -11.75 12.98 -12.81
N GLN A 124 -12.24 14.00 -12.12
CA GLN A 124 -11.45 14.83 -11.23
C GLN A 124 -11.91 14.60 -9.79
N VAL A 125 -10.96 14.47 -8.87
CA VAL A 125 -11.24 14.34 -7.43
C VAL A 125 -10.77 15.61 -6.72
N GLU A 126 -11.61 16.10 -5.83
CA GLU A 126 -11.38 17.27 -4.99
C GLU A 126 -11.37 16.83 -3.52
N ASP A 127 -10.34 17.22 -2.78
CA ASP A 127 -10.36 17.19 -1.31
C ASP A 127 -11.25 18.33 -0.82
N THR A 128 -12.35 17.98 -0.16
CA THR A 128 -13.36 18.97 0.27
C THR A 128 -12.92 19.76 1.50
N ALA A 129 -11.92 19.29 2.26
CA ALA A 129 -11.41 20.02 3.41
C ALA A 129 -10.56 21.23 2.98
N THR A 130 -9.87 21.12 1.84
CA THR A 130 -8.94 22.13 1.33
C THR A 130 -9.37 22.74 0.00
N SER A 131 -10.47 22.26 -0.59
CA SER A 131 -10.91 22.60 -1.96
C SER A 131 -9.82 22.42 -3.01
N THR A 132 -8.92 21.45 -2.79
CA THR A 132 -7.78 21.19 -3.66
C THR A 132 -8.07 20.03 -4.58
N ILE A 133 -7.78 20.20 -5.86
CA ILE A 133 -7.84 19.11 -6.84
C ILE A 133 -6.66 18.17 -6.65
N ILE A 134 -6.99 16.88 -6.55
CA ILE A 134 -6.04 15.78 -6.43
C ILE A 134 -5.19 15.66 -7.69
N ASP A 135 -3.88 15.68 -7.52
CA ASP A 135 -2.90 15.33 -8.53
C ASP A 135 -2.46 13.87 -8.36
N PHE A 136 -2.99 12.98 -9.17
CA PHE A 136 -2.74 11.53 -9.07
C PHE A 136 -1.29 11.11 -9.39
N THR A 137 -0.44 12.07 -9.78
CA THR A 137 1.00 11.85 -10.03
C THR A 137 1.89 12.42 -8.93
N SER A 138 1.30 13.04 -7.90
CA SER A 138 2.04 13.59 -6.76
C SER A 138 2.86 12.51 -6.07
N ALA A 139 4.14 12.82 -5.82
CA ALA A 139 5.04 11.98 -5.02
C ALA A 139 4.78 12.09 -3.50
N THR A 140 4.04 13.12 -3.08
CA THR A 140 3.76 13.40 -1.66
C THR A 140 2.26 13.24 -1.35
N PRO A 141 1.90 12.97 -0.08
CA PRO A 141 0.51 13.01 0.36
C PRO A 141 -0.15 14.36 0.07
N GLN A 142 -1.45 14.32 -0.20
CA GLN A 142 -2.24 15.45 -0.69
C GLN A 142 -3.36 15.85 0.26
N SER A 143 -3.69 14.95 1.18
CA SER A 143 -4.70 15.15 2.20
C SER A 143 -4.14 14.81 3.57
N GLU A 144 -4.70 15.43 4.59
CA GLU A 144 -4.42 15.11 5.99
C GLU A 144 -5.72 15.16 6.77
N ALA A 145 -5.91 14.19 7.67
CA ALA A 145 -7.05 14.14 8.58
C ALA A 145 -6.57 13.95 10.01
N THR A 146 -7.27 14.58 10.95
CA THR A 146 -7.05 14.33 12.38
C THR A 146 -7.60 12.96 12.73
N TYR A 147 -6.80 12.17 13.43
CA TYR A 147 -7.24 10.88 13.97
C TYR A 147 -7.99 11.11 15.27
N ASP A 148 -9.19 10.56 15.36
CA ASP A 148 -9.99 10.48 16.58
C ASP A 148 -10.20 9.02 16.95
N THR A 149 -10.12 8.67 18.23
CA THR A 149 -10.27 7.27 18.67
C THR A 149 -11.69 6.74 18.47
N THR A 150 -12.69 7.62 18.44
CA THR A 150 -14.10 7.23 18.26
C THR A 150 -14.48 7.14 16.79
N ASN A 151 -14.01 8.05 15.94
CA ASN A 151 -14.45 8.20 14.55
C ASN A 151 -13.37 7.82 13.52
N GLY A 152 -12.11 7.67 13.95
CA GLY A 152 -10.96 7.51 13.07
C GLY A 152 -10.54 8.82 12.40
N ALA A 153 -9.62 8.71 11.45
CA ALA A 153 -9.29 9.80 10.53
C ALA A 153 -10.22 9.73 9.32
N VAL A 154 -10.89 10.86 9.03
CA VAL A 154 -11.92 10.94 8.01
C VAL A 154 -11.48 11.89 6.90
N PHE A 155 -11.39 11.37 5.68
CA PHE A 155 -11.09 12.12 4.47
C PHE A 155 -12.36 12.26 3.63
N ASN A 156 -12.73 13.50 3.30
CA ASN A 156 -13.94 13.78 2.55
C ASN A 156 -13.58 14.29 1.15
N TYR A 157 -14.09 13.59 0.13
CA TYR A 157 -13.79 13.88 -1.26
C TYR A 157 -15.06 14.11 -2.07
N THR A 158 -14.88 14.80 -3.19
CA THR A 158 -15.88 14.88 -4.25
C THR A 158 -15.24 14.46 -5.56
N VAL A 159 -15.88 13.54 -6.29
CA VAL A 159 -15.48 13.15 -7.65
C VAL A 159 -16.52 13.65 -8.64
N GLY A 160 -16.10 14.15 -9.80
CA GLY A 160 -17.00 14.51 -10.89
C GLY A 160 -16.38 14.27 -12.25
N TYR A 161 -17.22 14.24 -13.29
CA TYR A 161 -16.78 14.11 -14.67
C TYR A 161 -16.09 15.38 -15.15
N ILE A 162 -14.95 15.22 -15.83
CA ILE A 162 -14.25 16.31 -16.50
C ILE A 162 -13.89 15.85 -17.92
N TYR A 163 -13.99 16.74 -18.90
CA TYR A 163 -13.63 16.49 -20.28
C TYR A 163 -12.32 17.20 -20.63
N SER A 164 -11.37 16.43 -21.16
CA SER A 164 -10.02 16.92 -21.50
C SER A 164 -9.80 17.09 -23.00
N GLY A 165 -10.83 16.81 -23.81
CA GLY A 165 -10.79 16.90 -25.26
C GLY A 165 -11.30 18.24 -25.77
N SER A 166 -11.14 18.47 -27.07
CA SER A 166 -11.63 19.66 -27.77
C SER A 166 -12.84 19.40 -28.68
N GLY A 167 -13.24 18.13 -28.80
CA GLY A 167 -14.29 17.67 -29.71
C GLY A 167 -15.66 17.50 -29.05
N THR A 168 -16.54 16.75 -29.73
CA THR A 168 -17.80 16.28 -29.15
C THR A 168 -17.56 14.92 -28.49
N PRO A 169 -17.83 14.76 -27.18
CA PRO A 169 -17.67 13.49 -26.50
C PRO A 169 -18.49 12.38 -27.17
N THR A 170 -17.91 11.19 -27.28
CA THR A 170 -18.59 9.99 -27.75
C THR A 170 -19.34 9.29 -26.62
N VAL A 171 -20.51 8.72 -26.92
CA VAL A 171 -21.29 7.97 -25.94
C VAL A 171 -20.57 6.67 -25.59
N GLY A 172 -20.47 6.37 -24.30
CA GLY A 172 -19.90 5.11 -23.85
C GLY A 172 -19.62 5.09 -22.36
N VAL A 173 -19.15 3.94 -21.89
CA VAL A 173 -18.76 3.74 -20.50
C VAL A 173 -17.49 4.54 -20.20
N VAL A 174 -17.50 5.24 -19.07
CA VAL A 174 -16.33 5.91 -18.50
C VAL A 174 -15.94 5.21 -17.20
N LYS A 175 -14.72 4.66 -17.14
CA LYS A 175 -14.16 4.04 -15.93
C LYS A 175 -12.70 4.42 -15.78
N ALA A 176 -12.27 4.70 -14.55
CA ALA A 176 -10.88 4.89 -14.19
C ALA A 176 -10.63 4.26 -12.82
N ASN A 177 -9.35 4.00 -12.52
CA ASN A 177 -8.93 3.47 -11.22
C ASN A 177 -7.84 4.35 -10.62
N THR A 178 -7.81 4.35 -9.29
CA THR A 178 -6.79 5.00 -8.48
C THR A 178 -6.59 4.16 -7.22
N THR A 179 -5.42 4.28 -6.61
CA THR A 179 -5.10 3.71 -5.31
C THR A 179 -5.02 4.83 -4.30
N PHE A 180 -5.55 4.60 -3.10
CA PHE A 180 -5.36 5.49 -1.96
C PHE A 180 -4.44 4.82 -0.94
N VAL A 181 -3.39 5.51 -0.53
CA VAL A 181 -2.43 5.04 0.46
C VAL A 181 -2.39 6.02 1.64
N THR A 182 -2.37 5.46 2.84
CA THR A 182 -2.23 6.21 4.08
C THR A 182 -0.80 6.14 4.58
N THR A 183 -0.26 7.27 5.04
CA THR A 183 0.99 7.32 5.80
C THR A 183 0.72 7.90 7.19
N TYR A 184 1.43 7.35 8.17
CA TYR A 184 1.33 7.71 9.58
C TYR A 184 2.66 8.39 9.93
N PRO A 185 2.67 9.69 10.24
CA PRO A 185 3.88 10.42 10.56
C PRO A 185 4.55 9.93 11.86
#